data_AF-A0A552UAV8-F1
#
_entry.id   AF-A0A552UAV8-F1
#
_cell.length_a   1.000
_cell.length_b   1.000
_cell.length_c   1.000
_cell.angle_alpha   90.00
_cell.angle_beta   90.00
_cell.angle_gamma   90.00
#
_symmetry.space_group_name_H-M   'P 1'
#
loop_
_entity.id
_entity.type
_entity.pdbx_description
1 polymer ?
#
loop_
_entity_poly.entity_id
_entity_poly.type
_entity_poly.pdbx_seq_one_letter_code
_entity_poly.pdbx_strand_id
1 'polypeptide(L)'
;MDGFDTTTTRGINNFGTVVGFGQAIDADTGDLGPVTGLIWFFNGTGYDGFLLDSLVDLPAGYTTYAAQAINDAGQIVGFGDTPDGVQRGYLLSMVPEPATWALLIGGFGMVGTALRRRRALAA
;
A
#
# COMPACT_ATOMS: atom_id res chain seq x y z
N MET A 1 9.70 -8.54 -11.75
CA MET A 1 9.47 -8.78 -10.32
C MET A 1 9.52 -10.28 -10.16
N ASP A 2 10.44 -10.77 -9.34
CA ASP A 2 10.69 -12.20 -9.22
C ASP A 2 9.49 -12.89 -8.56
N GLY A 3 9.27 -14.17 -8.90
CA GLY A 3 8.17 -14.97 -8.34
C GLY A 3 6.84 -14.90 -9.09
N PHE A 4 6.77 -14.22 -10.23
CA PHE A 4 5.59 -14.23 -11.11
C PHE A 4 5.99 -14.52 -12.55
N ASP A 5 5.28 -15.45 -13.19
CA ASP A 5 5.41 -15.74 -14.62
C ASP A 5 4.79 -14.64 -15.47
N THR A 6 3.71 -14.03 -14.96
CA THR A 6 3.05 -12.90 -15.62
C THR A 6 2.79 -11.77 -14.64
N THR A 7 2.99 -10.54 -15.09
CA THR A 7 2.60 -9.33 -14.37
C THR A 7 1.85 -8.41 -15.32
N THR A 8 0.79 -7.77 -14.82
CA THR A 8 -0.05 -6.85 -15.57
C THR A 8 -0.18 -5.55 -14.78
N THR A 9 0.23 -4.43 -15.37
CA THR A 9 -0.01 -3.09 -14.82
C THR A 9 -1.40 -2.60 -15.25
N ARG A 10 -2.08 -1.86 -14.37
CA ARG A 10 -3.48 -1.45 -14.56
C ARG A 10 -3.72 0.04 -14.37
N GLY A 11 -3.09 0.65 -13.37
CA GLY A 11 -3.27 2.07 -13.07
C GLY A 11 -1.98 2.75 -12.68
N ILE A 12 -1.90 4.07 -12.91
CA ILE A 12 -0.80 4.94 -12.48
C ILE A 12 -1.39 6.26 -11.97
N ASN A 13 -0.84 6.80 -10.89
CA ASN A 13 -1.21 8.14 -10.37
C ASN A 13 -0.15 9.19 -10.71
N ASN A 14 -0.42 10.47 -10.38
CA ASN A 14 0.46 11.59 -10.67
C ASN A 14 1.76 11.61 -9.85
N PHE A 15 1.89 10.73 -8.84
CA PHE A 15 3.15 10.49 -8.12
C PHE A 15 4.04 9.45 -8.80
N GLY A 16 3.60 8.88 -9.93
CA GLY A 16 4.30 7.78 -10.59
C GLY A 16 4.19 6.47 -9.83
N THR A 17 3.22 6.31 -8.93
CA THR A 17 2.91 5.01 -8.33
C THR A 17 2.04 4.22 -9.30
N VAL A 18 2.49 3.01 -9.63
CA VAL A 18 1.77 2.09 -10.53
C VAL A 18 1.19 0.95 -9.71
N VAL A 19 -0.02 0.50 -10.05
CA VAL A 19 -0.66 -0.68 -9.47
C VAL A 19 -1.03 -1.69 -10.55
N GLY A 20 -1.18 -2.94 -10.13
CA GLY A 20 -1.55 -4.04 -10.99
C GLY A 20 -1.58 -5.34 -10.23
N PHE A 21 -1.32 -6.44 -10.92
CA PHE A 21 -1.29 -7.75 -10.32
C PHE A 21 -0.34 -8.69 -11.05
N GLY A 22 0.08 -9.74 -10.36
CA GLY A 22 0.88 -10.83 -10.89
C GLY A 22 0.18 -12.16 -10.70
N GLN A 23 0.57 -13.13 -11.52
CA GLN A 23 0.14 -14.51 -11.37
C GLN A 23 1.35 -15.43 -11.60
N ALA A 24 1.58 -16.32 -10.64
CA ALA A 24 2.59 -17.36 -10.71
C ALA A 24 1.98 -18.64 -11.28
N ILE A 25 2.80 -19.50 -11.85
CA ILE A 25 2.47 -20.83 -12.33
C ILE A 25 3.21 -21.81 -11.42
N ASP A 26 2.49 -22.81 -10.92
CA ASP A 26 3.10 -23.90 -10.17
C ASP A 26 4.02 -24.69 -11.11
N ALA A 27 5.31 -24.79 -10.77
CA ALA A 27 6.30 -25.43 -11.62
C ALA A 27 6.12 -26.95 -11.73
N ASP A 28 5.47 -27.57 -10.76
CA ASP A 28 5.26 -29.01 -10.69
C ASP A 28 3.94 -29.42 -11.37
N THR A 29 2.88 -28.63 -11.22
CA THR A 29 1.55 -28.95 -11.80
C THR A 29 1.21 -28.19 -13.08
N GLY A 30 1.85 -27.04 -13.32
CA GLY A 30 1.50 -26.12 -14.41
C GLY A 30 0.22 -25.32 -14.17
N ASP A 31 -0.38 -25.42 -12.97
CA ASP A 31 -1.60 -24.70 -12.64
C ASP A 31 -1.31 -23.22 -12.35
N LEU A 32 -2.29 -22.38 -12.65
CA LEU A 32 -2.24 -20.96 -12.28
C LEU A 32 -2.42 -20.80 -10.77
N GLY A 33 -1.46 -20.13 -10.13
CA GLY A 33 -1.56 -19.66 -8.76
C GLY A 33 -2.57 -18.53 -8.60
N PRO A 34 -2.82 -18.09 -7.34
CA PRO A 34 -3.73 -16.98 -7.07
C PRO A 34 -3.21 -15.69 -7.70
N VAL A 35 -4.14 -14.83 -8.13
CA VAL A 35 -3.81 -13.47 -8.57
C VAL A 35 -3.41 -12.64 -7.35
N THR A 36 -2.22 -12.04 -7.39
CA THR A 36 -1.66 -11.27 -6.28
C THR A 36 -1.52 -9.80 -6.66
N GLY A 37 -1.89 -8.91 -5.74
CA GLY A 37 -1.84 -7.47 -5.97
C GLY A 37 -0.40 -6.97 -5.94
N LEU A 38 -0.04 -6.11 -6.89
CA LEU A 38 1.30 -5.55 -7.03
C LEU A 38 1.25 -4.02 -7.07
N ILE A 39 2.32 -3.41 -6.57
CA ILE A 39 2.52 -1.97 -6.58
C ILE A 39 3.97 -1.66 -6.92
N TRP A 40 4.19 -0.60 -7.69
CA TRP A 40 5.53 -0.15 -8.07
C TRP A 40 5.69 1.35 -7.81
N PHE A 41 6.84 1.71 -7.24
CA PHE A 41 7.21 3.10 -7.00
C PHE A 41 8.31 3.55 -7.94
N PHE A 42 8.11 4.69 -8.58
CA PHE A 42 9.16 5.31 -9.37
C PHE A 42 10.22 5.94 -8.44
N ASN A 43 11.48 5.55 -8.62
CA ASN A 43 12.61 6.02 -7.80
C ASN A 43 13.48 7.07 -8.52
N GLY A 44 13.03 7.60 -9.66
CA GLY A 44 13.75 8.58 -10.46
C GLY A 44 14.49 7.99 -11.67
N THR A 45 14.90 6.73 -11.60
CA THR A 45 15.60 6.04 -12.70
C THR A 45 14.88 4.77 -13.18
N GLY A 46 13.97 4.24 -12.36
CA GLY A 46 13.16 3.07 -12.68
C GLY A 46 12.05 2.85 -11.65
N TYR A 47 11.53 1.63 -11.63
CA TYR A 47 10.44 1.22 -10.75
C TYR A 47 10.88 0.10 -9.80
N ASP A 48 10.66 0.31 -8.51
CA ASP A 48 10.81 -0.72 -7.48
C ASP A 48 9.44 -1.36 -7.22
N GLY A 49 9.34 -2.68 -7.40
CA GLY A 49 8.10 -3.44 -7.28
C GLY A 49 7.96 -4.16 -5.94
N PHE A 50 6.76 -4.13 -5.38
CA PHE A 50 6.40 -4.72 -4.09
C PHE A 50 5.08 -5.47 -4.20
N LEU A 51 4.89 -6.45 -3.30
CA LEU A 51 3.57 -7.02 -3.09
C LEU A 51 2.70 -6.00 -2.38
N LEU A 52 1.43 -5.93 -2.77
CA LEU A 52 0.49 -4.98 -2.20
C LEU A 52 0.24 -5.23 -0.71
N ASP A 53 0.24 -6.49 -0.28
CA ASP A 53 0.05 -6.91 1.12
C ASP A 53 1.17 -6.46 2.08
N SER A 54 2.35 -6.13 1.56
CA SER A 54 3.47 -5.62 2.36
C SER A 54 3.32 -4.14 2.76
N LEU A 55 2.36 -3.43 2.17
CA LEU A 55 2.23 -1.97 2.29
C LEU A 55 0.84 -1.51 2.72
N VAL A 56 -0.18 -2.36 2.54
CA VAL A 56 -1.56 -2.07 2.92
C VAL A 56 -2.23 -3.30 3.53
N ASP A 57 -3.06 -3.07 4.54
CA ASP A 57 -3.91 -4.11 5.09
C ASP A 57 -4.96 -4.52 4.05
N LEU A 58 -4.90 -5.78 3.62
CA LEU A 58 -5.84 -6.32 2.67
C LEU A 58 -7.12 -6.80 3.38
N PRO A 59 -8.29 -6.76 2.68
CA PRO A 59 -9.53 -7.33 3.20
C PRO A 59 -9.33 -8.79 3.62
N ALA A 60 -9.56 -9.06 4.90
CA ALA A 60 -9.31 -10.39 5.45
C ALA A 60 -10.15 -11.47 4.75
N GLY A 61 -9.54 -12.62 4.52
CA GLY A 61 -10.19 -13.81 3.97
C GLY A 61 -10.29 -13.86 2.44
N TYR A 62 -9.89 -12.81 1.72
CA TYR A 62 -9.82 -12.88 0.26
C TYR A 62 -8.65 -13.79 -0.14
N THR A 63 -8.85 -14.58 -1.19
CA THR A 63 -7.85 -15.53 -1.70
C THR A 63 -7.04 -14.98 -2.87
N THR A 64 -7.53 -13.91 -3.50
CA THR A 64 -6.88 -13.22 -4.61
C THR A 64 -7.00 -11.71 -4.44
N TYR A 65 -6.09 -10.95 -5.04
CA TYR A 65 -6.11 -9.49 -5.01
C TYR A 65 -5.68 -8.93 -6.35
N ALA A 66 -6.62 -8.41 -7.14
CA ALA A 66 -6.31 -7.74 -8.40
C ALA A 66 -6.48 -6.23 -8.23
N ALA A 67 -5.39 -5.48 -8.09
CA ALA A 67 -5.46 -4.02 -8.10
C ALA A 67 -5.76 -3.53 -9.52
N GLN A 68 -6.78 -2.68 -9.66
CA GLN A 68 -7.29 -2.22 -10.96
C GLN A 68 -7.03 -0.75 -11.22
N ALA A 69 -7.03 0.09 -10.19
CA ALA A 69 -6.72 1.51 -10.34
C ALA A 69 -6.18 2.10 -9.05
N ILE A 70 -5.45 3.20 -9.21
CA ILE A 70 -4.95 4.05 -8.13
C ILE A 70 -5.23 5.50 -8.48
N ASN A 71 -5.55 6.32 -7.48
CA ASN A 71 -5.70 7.76 -7.65
C ASN A 71 -4.56 8.54 -6.96
N ASP A 72 -4.56 9.86 -7.15
CA ASP A 72 -3.58 10.78 -6.56
C ASP A 72 -3.70 10.91 -5.03
N ALA A 73 -4.72 10.34 -4.40
CA ALA A 73 -4.80 10.25 -2.95
C ALA A 73 -4.14 8.96 -2.40
N GLY A 74 -3.56 8.13 -3.26
CA GLY A 74 -3.02 6.82 -2.87
C GLY A 74 -4.11 5.79 -2.55
N GLN A 75 -5.35 6.03 -3.01
CA GLN A 75 -6.43 5.05 -2.88
C GLN A 75 -6.39 4.08 -4.04
N ILE A 76 -6.52 2.80 -3.74
CA ILE A 76 -6.43 1.70 -4.69
C ILE A 76 -7.76 0.98 -4.70
N VAL A 77 -8.36 0.79 -5.87
CA VAL A 77 -9.53 -0.08 -6.04
C VAL A 77 -9.13 -1.35 -6.78
N GLY A 78 -9.82 -2.43 -6.45
CA GLY A 78 -9.57 -3.73 -7.05
C GLY A 78 -10.71 -4.70 -6.81
N PHE A 79 -10.49 -5.95 -7.17
CA PHE A 79 -11.39 -7.05 -6.85
C PHE A 79 -10.61 -8.27 -6.39
N GLY A 80 -11.29 -9.15 -5.67
CA GLY A 80 -10.74 -10.45 -5.31
C GLY A 80 -11.83 -11.42 -4.89
N ASP A 81 -11.49 -12.69 -4.84
CA ASP A 81 -12.41 -13.76 -4.46
C ASP A 81 -12.51 -13.86 -2.93
N THR A 82 -13.73 -13.81 -2.42
CA THR A 82 -14.05 -13.98 -1.01
C THR A 82 -14.10 -15.47 -0.62
N PRO A 83 -14.11 -15.82 0.69
CA PRO A 83 -14.17 -17.22 1.12
C PRO A 83 -15.37 -18.03 0.59
N ASP A 84 -16.47 -17.37 0.26
CA ASP A 84 -17.67 -17.94 -0.37
C ASP A 84 -17.53 -18.13 -1.90
N GLY A 85 -16.34 -17.87 -2.47
CA GLY A 85 -16.03 -18.06 -3.89
C GLY A 85 -16.61 -16.98 -4.81
N VAL A 86 -16.98 -15.83 -4.25
CA VAL A 86 -17.58 -14.71 -5.00
C VAL A 86 -16.54 -13.62 -5.20
N GLN A 87 -16.40 -13.13 -6.43
CA GLN A 87 -15.56 -11.97 -6.68
C GLN A 87 -16.22 -10.69 -6.15
N ARG A 88 -15.54 -9.96 -5.28
CA ARG A 88 -16.02 -8.69 -4.72
C ARG A 88 -14.99 -7.58 -4.89
N GLY A 89 -15.49 -6.37 -5.08
CA GLY A 89 -14.67 -5.17 -5.12
C GLY A 89 -14.18 -4.76 -3.74
N TYR A 90 -12.99 -4.16 -3.68
CA TYR A 90 -12.43 -3.57 -2.47
C TYR A 90 -11.83 -2.19 -2.74
N LEU A 91 -11.70 -1.41 -1.68
CA LEU A 91 -11.01 -0.12 -1.63
C LEU A 91 -9.93 -0.19 -0.56
N LEU A 92 -8.69 0.11 -0.93
CA LEU A 92 -7.56 0.23 -0.03
C LEU A 92 -7.12 1.69 0.02
N SER A 93 -6.65 2.13 1.18
CA SER A 93 -5.93 3.39 1.31
C SER A 93 -4.52 3.07 1.76
N MET A 94 -3.52 3.58 1.03
CA MET A 94 -2.15 3.59 1.54
C MET A 94 -2.12 4.45 2.78
N VAL A 95 -1.98 3.84 3.95
CA VAL A 95 -1.93 4.57 5.22
C VAL A 95 -0.63 5.38 5.23
N PRO A 96 -0.68 6.73 5.31
CA PRO A 96 0.53 7.52 5.41
C PRO A 96 1.05 7.40 6.84
N GLU A 97 2.03 6.53 7.08
CA GLU A 97 2.87 6.67 8.26
C GLU A 97 4.14 7.47 7.92
N PRO A 98 4.01 8.81 7.86
CA PRO A 98 4.96 9.66 8.60
C PRO A 98 4.31 10.80 9.42
N ALA A 99 2.99 11.04 9.33
CA ALA A 99 2.37 12.18 10.02
C ALA A 99 2.29 12.01 11.54
N THR A 100 2.19 10.78 12.03
CA THR A 100 2.15 10.46 13.47
C THR A 100 3.42 10.97 14.18
N TRP A 101 4.59 10.77 13.58
CA TRP A 101 5.86 11.26 14.12
C TRP A 101 5.94 12.79 14.12
N ALA A 102 5.50 13.43 13.03
CA ALA A 102 5.46 14.89 12.95
C ALA A 102 4.51 15.49 14.01
N LEU A 103 3.35 14.88 14.24
CA LEU A 103 2.39 15.30 15.27
C LEU A 103 2.92 15.04 16.68
N LEU A 104 3.58 13.91 16.93
CA LEU A 104 4.21 13.61 18.21
C LEU A 104 5.36 14.59 18.51
N ILE A 105 6.29 14.78 17.58
CA ILE A 105 7.41 15.72 17.74
C ILE A 105 6.88 17.15 17.90
N GLY A 106 5.92 17.56 17.07
CA GLY A 106 5.28 18.86 17.18
C GLY A 106 4.59 19.06 18.54
N GLY A 107 3.82 18.06 18.99
CA GLY A 107 3.14 18.05 20.28
C GLY A 107 4.12 18.14 21.45
N PHE A 108 5.14 17.29 21.49
CA PHE A 108 6.16 17.32 22.53
C PHE A 108 6.99 18.61 22.51
N GLY A 109 7.30 19.14 21.33
CA GLY A 109 7.95 20.44 21.18
C GLY A 109 7.12 21.59 21.76
N MET A 110 5.81 21.60 21.49
CA MET A 110 4.88 22.60 22.05
C MET A 110 4.77 22.48 23.58
N VAL A 111 4.62 21.27 24.12
CA VAL A 111 4.57 21.05 25.58
C VAL A 111 5.87 21.48 26.26
N GLY A 112 7.02 21.07 25.71
CA GLY A 112 8.33 21.43 26.25
C GLY A 112 8.59 22.93 26.26
N THR A 113 8.24 23.64 25.18
CA THR A 113 8.37 25.10 25.10
C THR A 113 7.44 25.82 26.08
N ALA A 114 6.20 25.37 26.23
CA ALA A 114 5.24 25.94 27.19
C ALA A 114 5.74 25.77 28.64
N LEU A 115 6.26 24.60 29.01
CA LEU A 115 6.83 24.34 30.33
C LEU A 115 8.07 25.21 30.61
N ARG A 116 8.94 25.44 29.62
CA ARG A 116 10.10 26.32 29.75
C ARG A 116 9.69 27.78 29.99
N ARG A 117 8.66 28.27 29.29
CA ARG A 117 8.14 29.64 29.47
C ARG A 117 7.57 29.86 30.88
N ARG A 118 6.87 28.88 31.44
CA ARG A 118 6.32 28.98 32.81
C ARG A 118 7.41 29.07 33.88
N ARG A 119 8.52 28.37 33.71
CA ARG A 119 9.66 28.45 34.65
C ARG A 119 10.38 29.80 34.58
N ALA A 120 10.53 30.38 33.39
CA ALA A 120 11.20 31.67 33.22
C ALA A 120 10.39 32.87 33.75
N LEU A 121 9.06 32.75 33.86
CA LEU A 121 8.18 33.78 34.43
C LEU A 121 8.00 33.67 35.95
N ALA A 122 8.47 32.57 36.56
CA ALA A 122 8.37 32.31 38.00
C ALA A 122 9.70 32.54 38.74
N ALA A 123 10.74 32.99 38.03
CA ALA A 123 12.05 33.41 38.55
C ALA A 123 12.19 34.92 38.37
#